data_AF-A0A1T4RAL7-F1
#
_entry.id   AF-A0A1T4RAL7-F1
#
_cell.length_a   1.000
_cell.length_b   1.000
_cell.length_c   1.000
_cell.angle_alpha   90.00
_cell.angle_beta   90.00
_cell.angle_gamma   90.00
#
_symmetry.space_group_name_H-M   'P 1'
#
loop_
_entity.id
_entity.type
_entity.pdbx_description
1 polymer ?
#
loop_
_entity_poly.entity_id
_entity_poly.type
_entity_poly.pdbx_seq_one_letter_code
_entity_poly.pdbx_strand_id
1 'polypeptide(L)'
;MAWDDYIEDEYIDTPEVEIIEENIYVDEKFIKNKELIRLDLNIIQFPIFSKNTQRKINQVVKYFFNKNRDTYITVSPKAGDYIPGEMEEKVFIALMEIMKEKHMPQRFVVSAPELREKLKLNNNNAYGNIIKKSLLRLSETNYNFKNTMYSNELGGTIKEEISTSILSLRVVNLSLKMNQKYREKINDKRIKEIYEISISDHFYKNIIKKGYLVYNSNTLLEIESSTARTIYMLVEKIRFQNLYLKLDTLFLIKRIPLKYDKKNISQTVKILKNALNELVEKNLILDFKFIKESTWEKSEIEINFPESANNKKQNRFYEDRNDFRKIISLNSISETEHEMLEELKPISSNETDVTNSVKEVPTEENIDRILGLLPSKAKNLKTMPRTIREAIEKYGYEKVKNAAIYTKQQKADKIRSYFLKTLENNWADNIEEPIIRSPKIDFKPISDENTYKDVSHWDRSLYMAFEKLPENIQNGIETYAYRDYIKECGMESKIQQMAFKYSREKYICEFLEKHPEILKDEVEEEEIKEIPQKNENVITDMKYIKEKIVAVIELGDMMYSYSEEEKKILMGNILREVMGFVVKNQLTEETLGTVLEKYIKL
;
A
#
# COMPACT_ATOMS: atom_id res chain seq x y z
N MET A 1 23.07 -10.41 73.47
CA MET A 1 22.16 -11.32 72.74
C MET A 1 21.69 -10.59 71.51
N ALA A 2 22.21 -10.97 70.35
CA ALA A 2 21.60 -10.59 69.08
C ALA A 2 20.43 -11.54 68.82
N TRP A 3 19.34 -11.02 68.25
CA TRP A 3 18.25 -11.83 67.74
C TRP A 3 18.44 -11.89 66.23
N ASP A 4 18.92 -13.02 65.73
CA ASP A 4 18.92 -13.31 64.31
C ASP A 4 17.50 -13.73 63.92
N ASP A 5 16.70 -12.79 63.42
CA ASP A 5 15.42 -13.09 62.78
C ASP A 5 15.70 -13.89 61.51
N TYR A 6 15.45 -15.20 61.58
CA TYR A 6 15.43 -16.07 60.41
C TYR A 6 14.29 -15.62 59.49
N ILE A 7 14.65 -15.00 58.36
CA ILE A 7 13.76 -14.93 57.21
C ILE A 7 13.69 -16.35 56.65
N GLU A 8 12.57 -17.03 56.87
CA GLU A 8 12.25 -18.25 56.13
C GLU A 8 12.00 -17.84 54.67
N ASP A 9 12.98 -18.10 53.80
CA ASP A 9 12.79 -18.01 52.36
C ASP A 9 11.69 -19.00 51.95
N GLU A 10 10.52 -18.49 51.56
CA GLU A 10 9.45 -19.32 50.96
C GLU A 10 9.94 -19.87 49.62
N TYR A 11 10.54 -21.08 49.65
CA TYR A 11 10.87 -21.85 48.46
C TYR A 11 9.58 -22.24 47.73
N ILE A 12 9.18 -21.44 46.74
CA ILE A 12 8.12 -21.80 45.81
C ILE A 12 8.64 -22.95 44.93
N ASP A 13 8.20 -24.17 45.22
CA ASP A 13 8.45 -25.35 44.38
C ASP A 13 7.69 -25.19 43.05
N THR A 14 8.35 -24.57 42.08
CA THR A 14 7.80 -24.38 40.73
C THR A 14 8.26 -25.50 39.80
N PRO A 15 7.37 -26.05 38.95
CA PRO A 15 7.71 -27.17 38.06
C PRO A 15 8.86 -26.83 37.11
N GLU A 16 9.61 -27.85 36.67
CA GLU A 16 10.79 -27.69 35.81
C GLU A 16 10.54 -26.80 34.58
N VAL A 17 11.54 -25.98 34.26
CA VAL A 17 11.50 -25.03 33.13
C VAL A 17 11.71 -25.78 31.82
N GLU A 18 10.69 -25.83 30.96
CA GLU A 18 10.78 -26.41 29.62
C GLU A 18 11.23 -25.34 28.62
N ILE A 19 12.38 -25.53 27.96
CA ILE A 19 12.86 -24.64 26.89
C ILE A 19 12.51 -25.25 25.53
N ILE A 20 11.74 -24.53 24.72
CA ILE A 20 11.41 -24.90 23.33
C ILE A 20 12.11 -23.95 22.37
N GLU A 21 12.81 -24.51 21.38
CA GLU A 21 13.43 -23.75 20.30
C GLU A 21 12.64 -23.88 18.99
N GLU A 22 12.28 -22.75 18.37
CA GLU A 22 11.58 -22.71 17.09
C GLU A 22 12.39 -21.96 16.03
N ASN A 23 12.69 -22.64 14.92
CA ASN A 23 13.37 -22.04 13.77
C ASN A 23 12.31 -21.51 12.79
N ILE A 24 12.19 -20.19 12.70
CA ILE A 24 11.16 -19.46 11.94
C ILE A 24 11.69 -18.81 10.65
N TYR A 25 12.96 -19.04 10.32
CA TYR A 25 13.47 -18.73 8.99
C TYR A 25 13.02 -19.77 7.95
N VAL A 26 12.87 -19.32 6.70
CA VAL A 26 12.73 -20.18 5.52
C VAL A 26 14.13 -20.35 4.90
N ASP A 27 14.55 -21.58 4.63
CA ASP A 27 15.83 -21.84 3.95
C ASP A 27 15.75 -21.39 2.47
N GLU A 28 16.82 -20.78 1.97
CA GLU A 28 16.93 -20.22 0.61
C GLU A 28 16.62 -21.24 -0.49
N LYS A 29 16.81 -22.53 -0.21
CA LYS A 29 16.46 -23.64 -1.12
C LYS A 29 14.97 -23.72 -1.46
N PHE A 30 14.09 -23.10 -0.67
CA PHE A 30 12.65 -23.03 -0.90
C PHE A 30 12.21 -21.68 -1.50
N ILE A 31 13.10 -20.69 -1.62
CA ILE A 31 12.77 -19.38 -2.19
C ILE A 31 12.82 -19.50 -3.72
N LYS A 32 11.63 -19.58 -4.36
CA LYS A 32 11.51 -19.72 -5.82
C LYS A 32 12.03 -18.50 -6.58
N ASN A 33 12.00 -17.30 -6.00
CA ASN A 33 12.35 -16.05 -6.67
C ASN A 33 13.52 -15.34 -5.95
N LYS A 34 14.74 -15.52 -6.47
CA LYS A 34 16.00 -15.12 -5.80
C LYS A 34 16.37 -13.64 -5.94
N GLU A 35 15.68 -12.92 -6.81
CA GLU A 35 15.98 -11.51 -7.15
C GLU A 35 15.33 -10.50 -6.20
N LEU A 36 14.46 -10.97 -5.28
CA LEU A 36 13.71 -10.11 -4.35
C LEU A 36 14.44 -9.95 -3.00
N ILE A 37 14.82 -8.72 -2.68
CA ILE A 37 15.42 -8.35 -1.38
C ILE A 37 14.38 -8.12 -0.29
N ARG A 38 14.77 -8.33 0.98
CA ARG A 38 13.92 -8.08 2.16
C ARG A 38 14.11 -6.66 2.70
N LEU A 39 13.00 -5.99 2.99
CA LEU A 39 12.92 -4.81 3.86
C LEU A 39 12.27 -5.21 5.20
N ASP A 40 12.64 -4.52 6.28
CA ASP A 40 12.31 -4.95 7.66
C ASP A 40 10.98 -4.37 8.20
N LEU A 41 10.30 -5.12 9.08
CA LEU A 41 8.83 -5.08 9.18
C LEU A 41 8.29 -5.19 10.62
N ASN A 42 8.50 -4.13 11.41
CA ASN A 42 9.20 -4.22 12.69
C ASN A 42 8.48 -4.50 14.03
N ILE A 43 7.15 -4.72 14.11
CA ILE A 43 6.51 -5.15 15.40
C ILE A 43 5.44 -6.22 15.21
N ILE A 44 4.55 -6.03 14.23
CA ILE A 44 3.39 -6.93 13.94
C ILE A 44 3.82 -8.37 13.58
N GLN A 45 5.11 -8.61 13.32
CA GLN A 45 5.66 -9.92 12.92
C GLN A 45 6.38 -10.67 14.06
N PHE A 46 6.47 -10.11 15.26
CA PHE A 46 7.10 -10.83 16.37
C PHE A 46 6.12 -11.79 17.03
N PRO A 47 6.56 -13.00 17.40
CA PRO A 47 5.74 -14.01 18.06
C PRO A 47 5.58 -13.70 19.56
N ILE A 48 5.02 -12.53 19.84
CA ILE A 48 4.78 -12.00 21.19
C ILE A 48 3.69 -12.83 21.90
N PHE A 49 2.75 -13.35 21.13
CA PHE A 49 1.61 -14.15 21.57
C PHE A 49 1.67 -15.53 20.95
N SER A 50 1.80 -16.57 21.78
CA SER A 50 1.86 -17.95 21.34
C SER A 50 0.55 -18.39 20.68
N LYS A 51 0.68 -19.08 19.54
CA LYS A 51 -0.43 -19.70 18.80
C LYS A 51 -0.67 -21.15 19.24
N ASN A 52 0.13 -21.67 20.17
CA ASN A 52 -0.03 -23.01 20.73
C ASN A 52 -1.07 -22.98 21.88
N THR A 53 -2.22 -23.62 21.66
CA THR A 53 -3.27 -23.78 22.67
C THR A 53 -2.89 -24.77 23.79
N GLN A 54 -1.87 -25.60 23.58
CA GLN A 54 -1.34 -26.59 24.54
C GLN A 54 0.01 -26.14 25.15
N ARG A 55 0.16 -24.83 25.38
CA ARG A 55 1.30 -24.25 26.12
C ARG A 55 1.36 -24.79 27.56
N LYS A 56 2.57 -24.98 28.10
CA LYS A 56 2.78 -25.45 29.49
C LYS A 56 3.14 -24.29 30.44
N ILE A 57 3.01 -24.54 31.73
CA ILE A 57 3.55 -23.67 32.80
C ILE A 57 5.08 -23.71 32.72
N ASN A 58 5.75 -22.59 33.00
CA ASN A 58 7.22 -22.46 32.98
C ASN A 58 7.87 -22.80 31.61
N GLN A 59 7.09 -22.76 30.53
CA GLN A 59 7.57 -22.99 29.18
C GLN A 59 8.21 -21.72 28.61
N VAL A 60 9.51 -21.72 28.41
CA VAL A 60 10.26 -20.66 27.72
C VAL A 60 10.34 -21.01 26.24
N VAL A 61 10.03 -20.07 25.35
CA VAL A 61 10.11 -20.30 23.89
C VAL A 61 11.10 -19.35 23.25
N LYS A 62 12.06 -19.90 22.50
CA LYS A 62 13.11 -19.16 21.78
C LYS A 62 12.95 -19.29 20.28
N TYR A 63 12.64 -18.18 19.62
CA TYR A 63 12.40 -18.08 18.19
C TYR A 63 13.66 -17.59 17.47
N PHE A 64 14.20 -18.40 16.55
CA PHE A 64 15.39 -18.06 15.75
C PHE A 64 15.01 -17.65 14.32
N PHE A 65 15.44 -16.45 13.93
CA PHE A 65 15.12 -15.82 12.66
C PHE A 65 16.19 -16.02 11.58
N ASN A 66 17.31 -16.67 11.90
CA ASN A 66 18.40 -16.97 10.97
C ASN A 66 19.12 -18.29 11.30
N LYS A 67 19.90 -18.80 10.32
CA LYS A 67 20.64 -20.08 10.42
C LYS A 67 21.70 -20.06 11.53
N ASN A 68 22.36 -18.92 11.71
CA ASN A 68 23.47 -18.73 12.65
C ASN A 68 23.00 -18.52 14.11
N ARG A 69 21.68 -18.40 14.34
CA ARG A 69 21.04 -18.31 15.66
C ARG A 69 21.44 -17.08 16.51
N ASP A 70 22.05 -16.07 15.92
CA ASP A 70 22.39 -14.78 16.53
C ASP A 70 21.26 -13.73 16.39
N THR A 71 20.21 -14.02 15.62
CA THR A 71 18.98 -13.21 15.55
C THR A 71 17.82 -13.98 16.19
N TYR A 72 17.37 -13.55 17.38
CA TYR A 72 16.32 -14.25 18.14
C TYR A 72 15.38 -13.35 18.95
N ILE A 73 14.26 -13.94 19.35
CA ILE A 73 13.40 -13.47 20.45
C ILE A 73 13.21 -14.65 21.42
N THR A 74 13.46 -14.43 22.71
CA THR A 74 13.11 -15.39 23.78
C THR A 74 11.93 -14.84 24.56
N VAL A 75 10.90 -15.65 24.77
CA VAL A 75 9.71 -15.32 25.56
C VAL A 75 9.73 -16.15 26.83
N SER A 76 9.90 -15.49 27.97
CA SER A 76 10.00 -16.13 29.29
C SER A 76 8.81 -15.71 30.16
N PRO A 77 7.94 -16.65 30.59
CA PRO A 77 6.86 -16.33 31.51
C PRO A 77 7.41 -16.11 32.92
N LYS A 78 6.58 -15.55 33.80
CA LYS A 78 6.83 -15.60 35.25
C LYS A 78 6.77 -17.05 35.74
N ALA A 79 7.58 -17.37 36.74
CA ALA A 79 7.55 -18.66 37.43
C ALA A 79 6.14 -18.98 37.95
N GLY A 80 5.64 -20.18 37.63
CA GLY A 80 4.28 -20.62 37.91
C GLY A 80 3.21 -20.23 36.87
N ASP A 81 3.57 -19.54 35.78
CA ASP A 81 2.61 -19.11 34.74
C ASP A 81 2.99 -19.57 33.31
N TYR A 82 2.10 -19.29 32.37
CA TYR A 82 2.21 -19.56 30.94
C TYR A 82 2.68 -18.32 30.17
N ILE A 83 3.31 -18.52 29.01
CA ILE A 83 3.54 -17.43 28.04
C ILE A 83 2.21 -16.83 27.52
N PRO A 84 2.17 -15.55 27.16
CA PRO A 84 1.02 -14.90 26.54
C PRO A 84 0.56 -15.59 25.26
N GLY A 85 -0.73 -15.45 24.94
CA GLY A 85 -1.36 -16.01 23.74
C GLY A 85 -2.72 -15.37 23.53
N GLU A 86 -3.73 -16.13 23.12
CA GLU A 86 -4.95 -15.54 22.55
C GLU A 86 -5.68 -14.51 23.43
N MET A 87 -5.93 -14.82 24.71
CA MET A 87 -6.61 -13.88 25.61
C MET A 87 -5.76 -12.64 25.87
N GLU A 88 -4.46 -12.82 26.07
CA GLU A 88 -3.51 -11.73 26.29
C GLU A 88 -3.37 -10.83 25.05
N GLU A 89 -3.42 -11.40 23.85
CA GLU A 89 -3.42 -10.69 22.57
C GLU A 89 -4.69 -9.85 22.39
N LYS A 90 -5.87 -10.41 22.71
CA LYS A 90 -7.14 -9.67 22.71
C LYS A 90 -7.12 -8.52 23.73
N VAL A 91 -6.61 -8.76 24.95
CA VAL A 91 -6.42 -7.70 25.98
C VAL A 91 -5.47 -6.62 25.50
N PHE A 92 -4.35 -6.99 24.86
CA PHE A 92 -3.40 -6.02 24.30
C PHE A 92 -4.03 -5.15 23.20
N ILE A 93 -4.81 -5.73 22.28
CA ILE A 93 -5.53 -4.97 21.24
C ILE A 93 -6.52 -3.98 21.88
N ALA A 94 -7.30 -4.42 22.88
CA ALA A 94 -8.23 -3.54 23.61
C ALA A 94 -7.51 -2.42 24.38
N LEU A 95 -6.32 -2.69 24.95
CA LEU A 95 -5.48 -1.67 25.57
C LEU A 95 -4.98 -0.63 24.56
N MET A 96 -4.62 -1.03 23.33
CA MET A 96 -4.20 -0.09 22.29
C MET A 96 -5.35 0.80 21.82
N GLU A 97 -6.57 0.27 21.72
CA GLU A 97 -7.78 1.07 21.44
C GLU A 97 -8.03 2.11 22.54
N ILE A 98 -8.01 1.69 23.81
CA ILE A 98 -8.19 2.60 24.96
C ILE A 98 -7.05 3.63 25.06
N MET A 99 -5.83 3.26 24.68
CA MET A 99 -4.70 4.20 24.60
C MET A 99 -4.95 5.26 23.52
N LYS A 100 -5.49 4.88 22.35
CA LYS A 100 -5.89 5.82 21.29
C LYS A 100 -7.00 6.76 21.74
N GLU A 101 -8.05 6.23 22.36
CA GLU A 101 -9.17 7.02 22.91
C GLU A 101 -8.70 8.06 23.96
N LYS A 102 -7.59 7.79 24.64
CA LYS A 102 -6.99 8.68 25.65
C LYS A 102 -5.89 9.60 25.10
N HIS A 103 -5.78 9.72 23.78
CA HIS A 103 -4.82 10.55 23.05
C HIS A 103 -3.35 10.02 23.07
N MET A 104 -3.20 8.70 22.97
CA MET A 104 -1.91 7.99 22.87
C MET A 104 -0.89 8.24 24.00
N PRO A 105 -1.26 8.38 25.29
CA PRO A 105 -0.29 8.56 26.37
C PRO A 105 0.44 7.23 26.66
N GLN A 106 1.74 7.30 26.96
CA GLN A 106 2.52 6.13 27.35
C GLN A 106 1.98 5.42 28.59
N ARG A 107 1.46 6.22 29.55
CA ARG A 107 0.89 5.76 30.82
C ARG A 107 -0.56 6.18 30.92
N PHE A 108 -1.46 5.22 31.14
CA PHE A 108 -2.90 5.45 31.25
C PHE A 108 -3.54 4.56 32.30
N VAL A 109 -4.74 4.94 32.74
CA VAL A 109 -5.57 4.16 33.65
C VAL A 109 -6.70 3.51 32.87
N VAL A 110 -7.01 2.26 33.21
CA VAL A 110 -8.11 1.48 32.65
C VAL A 110 -8.85 0.71 33.75
N SER A 111 -10.15 0.52 33.58
CA SER A 111 -10.98 -0.25 34.51
C SER A 111 -11.36 -1.63 33.96
N ALA A 112 -11.70 -2.58 34.84
CA ALA A 112 -12.16 -3.90 34.41
C ALA A 112 -13.47 -3.87 33.59
N PRO A 113 -14.48 -3.02 33.90
CA PRO A 113 -15.67 -2.88 33.05
C PRO A 113 -15.38 -2.34 31.65
N GLU A 114 -14.50 -1.35 31.54
CA GLU A 114 -14.07 -0.74 30.28
C GLU A 114 -13.36 -1.76 29.36
N LEU A 115 -12.43 -2.55 29.90
CA LEU A 115 -11.82 -3.65 29.15
C LEU A 115 -12.84 -4.74 28.77
N ARG A 116 -13.78 -5.09 29.66
CA ARG A 116 -14.85 -6.06 29.36
C ARG A 116 -15.71 -5.62 28.17
N GLU A 117 -16.05 -4.35 28.11
CA GLU A 117 -16.84 -3.75 27.03
C GLU A 117 -16.10 -3.86 25.69
N LYS A 118 -14.84 -3.39 25.62
CA LYS A 118 -14.00 -3.50 24.43
C LYS A 118 -13.80 -4.95 23.97
N LEU A 119 -13.58 -5.86 24.91
CA LEU A 119 -13.40 -7.29 24.63
C LEU A 119 -14.70 -8.04 24.28
N LYS A 120 -15.86 -7.37 24.32
CA LYS A 120 -17.20 -7.96 24.13
C LYS A 120 -17.43 -9.21 24.99
N LEU A 121 -16.86 -9.23 26.20
CA LEU A 121 -16.95 -10.39 27.10
C LEU A 121 -18.37 -10.50 27.68
N ASN A 122 -19.01 -11.64 27.39
CA ASN A 122 -20.31 -12.03 27.95
C ASN A 122 -20.35 -11.90 29.48
N ASN A 123 -21.56 -11.72 30.03
CA ASN A 123 -21.85 -11.32 31.43
C ASN A 123 -21.51 -12.36 32.51
N ASN A 124 -20.38 -13.06 32.42
CA ASN A 124 -19.88 -13.97 33.45
C ASN A 124 -19.18 -13.19 34.58
N ASN A 125 -19.57 -13.44 35.83
CA ASN A 125 -19.01 -12.81 37.04
C ASN A 125 -17.48 -12.97 37.21
N ALA A 126 -16.83 -13.83 36.42
CA ALA A 126 -15.39 -14.07 36.42
C ALA A 126 -14.56 -13.11 35.54
N TYR A 127 -15.16 -12.20 34.75
CA TYR A 127 -14.42 -11.35 33.79
C TYR A 127 -13.28 -10.55 34.43
N GLY A 128 -13.48 -10.05 35.65
CA GLY A 128 -12.45 -9.29 36.39
C GLY A 128 -11.20 -10.10 36.68
N ASN A 129 -11.35 -11.39 37.01
CA ASN A 129 -10.23 -12.30 37.24
C ASN A 129 -9.49 -12.66 35.95
N ILE A 130 -10.22 -12.82 34.84
CA ILE A 130 -9.62 -13.07 33.51
C ILE A 130 -8.76 -11.87 33.10
N ILE A 131 -9.32 -10.66 33.16
CA ILE A 131 -8.61 -9.42 32.85
C ILE A 131 -7.39 -9.24 33.77
N LYS A 132 -7.55 -9.39 35.09
CA LYS A 132 -6.44 -9.25 36.05
C LYS A 132 -5.29 -10.22 35.77
N LYS A 133 -5.61 -11.50 35.51
CA LYS A 133 -4.62 -12.52 35.14
C LYS A 133 -3.92 -12.21 33.81
N SER A 134 -4.66 -11.80 32.78
CA SER A 134 -4.06 -11.46 31.48
C SER A 134 -3.19 -10.20 31.55
N LEU A 135 -3.58 -9.18 32.32
CA LEU A 135 -2.76 -7.99 32.55
C LEU A 135 -1.48 -8.31 33.32
N LEU A 136 -1.57 -9.12 34.39
CA LEU A 136 -0.40 -9.60 35.14
C LEU A 136 0.56 -10.36 34.21
N ARG A 137 0.06 -11.35 33.47
CA ARG A 137 0.85 -12.13 32.51
C ARG A 137 1.53 -11.27 31.44
N LEU A 138 0.83 -10.27 30.89
CA LEU A 138 1.42 -9.29 29.95
C LEU A 138 2.55 -8.45 30.58
N SER A 139 2.42 -8.11 31.86
CA SER A 139 3.40 -7.28 32.59
C SER A 139 4.60 -8.05 33.13
N GLU A 140 4.40 -9.32 33.48
CA GLU A 140 5.38 -10.18 34.15
C GLU A 140 6.10 -11.13 33.18
N THR A 141 5.65 -11.24 31.92
CA THR A 141 6.39 -11.93 30.85
C THR A 141 7.54 -11.05 30.36
N ASN A 142 8.74 -11.59 30.39
CA ASN A 142 9.93 -10.94 29.88
C ASN A 142 10.24 -11.40 28.45
N TYR A 143 10.55 -10.44 27.58
CA TYR A 143 10.94 -10.65 26.20
C TYR A 143 12.39 -10.23 26.02
N ASN A 144 13.22 -11.14 25.53
CA ASN A 144 14.62 -10.88 25.22
C ASN A 144 14.85 -10.87 23.70
N PHE A 145 15.19 -9.70 23.16
CA PHE A 145 15.37 -9.43 21.74
C PHE A 145 16.86 -9.28 21.41
N LYS A 146 17.36 -10.04 20.42
CA LYS A 146 18.72 -9.89 19.90
C LYS A 146 18.70 -9.74 18.38
N ASN A 147 19.24 -8.63 17.88
CA ASN A 147 19.20 -8.25 16.45
C ASN A 147 17.77 -8.16 15.86
N THR A 148 16.73 -8.10 16.71
CA THR A 148 15.32 -8.14 16.31
C THR A 148 14.54 -6.89 16.69
N MET A 149 14.79 -6.27 17.85
CA MET A 149 14.02 -5.09 18.25
C MET A 149 14.36 -3.88 17.37
N TYR A 150 13.37 -3.25 16.76
CA TYR A 150 13.58 -2.06 15.95
C TYR A 150 13.75 -0.81 16.82
N SER A 151 14.69 0.05 16.43
CA SER A 151 14.72 1.43 16.85
C SER A 151 14.44 2.33 15.66
N ASN A 152 13.28 3.00 15.68
CA ASN A 152 13.02 4.09 14.76
C ASN A 152 13.81 5.38 15.08
N GLU A 153 14.70 5.37 16.08
CA GLU A 153 15.70 6.44 16.28
C GLU A 153 16.99 6.11 15.51
N LEU A 154 17.29 4.82 15.33
CA LEU A 154 18.43 4.34 14.53
C LEU A 154 18.07 4.02 13.06
N GLY A 155 16.78 3.97 12.72
CA GLY A 155 16.31 3.56 11.39
C GLY A 155 16.54 2.09 11.08
N GLY A 156 16.72 1.24 12.09
CA GLY A 156 17.12 -0.16 11.94
C GLY A 156 16.94 -0.99 13.20
N THR A 157 17.31 -2.27 13.14
CA THR A 157 17.32 -3.15 14.32
C THR A 157 18.44 -2.80 15.28
N ILE A 158 18.16 -2.93 16.58
CA ILE A 158 19.13 -2.75 17.64
C ILE A 158 19.98 -4.01 17.71
N LYS A 159 21.31 -3.84 17.62
CA LYS A 159 22.29 -4.93 17.61
C LYS A 159 22.52 -5.53 19.00
N GLU A 160 22.25 -4.74 20.03
CA GLU A 160 22.36 -5.15 21.42
C GLU A 160 21.21 -6.09 21.83
N GLU A 161 21.41 -6.78 22.94
CA GLU A 161 20.44 -7.70 23.51
C GLU A 161 19.56 -6.96 24.53
N ILE A 162 18.27 -6.82 24.24
CA ILE A 162 17.32 -6.03 25.04
C ILE A 162 16.34 -6.97 25.73
N SER A 163 16.33 -6.91 27.06
CA SER A 163 15.35 -7.59 27.92
C SER A 163 14.30 -6.60 28.43
N THR A 164 13.02 -6.83 28.13
CA THR A 164 11.92 -5.96 28.55
C THR A 164 10.56 -6.68 28.53
N SER A 165 9.60 -6.25 29.35
CA SER A 165 8.19 -6.64 29.17
C SER A 165 7.50 -5.72 28.14
N ILE A 166 6.31 -6.08 27.68
CA ILE A 166 5.52 -5.22 26.77
C ILE A 166 5.05 -3.94 27.48
N LEU A 167 4.68 -4.09 28.75
CA LEU A 167 4.11 -3.05 29.59
C LEU A 167 4.46 -3.30 31.06
N SER A 168 4.37 -2.26 31.89
CA SER A 168 4.26 -2.39 33.35
C SER A 168 2.82 -2.20 33.80
N LEU A 169 2.47 -2.90 34.88
CA LEU A 169 1.15 -2.87 35.51
C LEU A 169 1.27 -2.43 36.96
N ARG A 170 0.40 -1.50 37.38
CA ARG A 170 0.14 -1.21 38.77
C ARG A 170 -1.35 -1.36 39.06
N VAL A 171 -1.71 -2.30 39.93
CA VAL A 171 -3.08 -2.45 40.43
C VAL A 171 -3.31 -1.42 41.53
N VAL A 172 -4.28 -0.52 41.33
CA VAL A 172 -4.58 0.58 42.26
C VAL A 172 -5.92 0.31 42.93
N ASN A 173 -5.88 0.04 44.23
CA ASN A 173 -7.09 -0.14 45.04
C ASN A 173 -7.68 1.22 45.43
N LEU A 174 -8.89 1.51 44.93
CA LEU A 174 -9.58 2.79 45.11
C LEU A 174 -10.08 3.02 46.54
N SER A 175 -10.12 1.99 47.40
CA SER A 175 -10.50 2.14 48.81
C SER A 175 -9.50 2.95 49.64
N LEU A 176 -8.21 2.95 49.24
CA LEU A 176 -7.12 3.63 49.94
C LEU A 176 -7.20 5.17 49.77
N LYS A 177 -7.00 5.92 50.87
CA LYS A 177 -7.07 7.40 50.89
C LYS A 177 -6.13 8.06 49.86
N MET A 178 -4.91 7.54 49.71
CA MET A 178 -3.91 8.03 48.74
C MET A 178 -4.36 8.01 47.26
N ASN A 179 -5.42 7.24 46.94
CA ASN A 179 -5.94 7.10 45.58
C ASN A 179 -7.18 7.98 45.30
N GLN A 180 -7.47 8.95 46.18
CA GLN A 180 -8.61 9.86 46.05
C GLN A 180 -8.70 10.54 44.67
N LYS A 181 -7.57 10.98 44.09
CA LYS A 181 -7.49 11.58 42.75
C LYS A 181 -8.06 10.71 41.61
N TYR A 182 -8.10 9.39 41.79
CA TYR A 182 -8.70 8.46 40.83
C TYR A 182 -10.17 8.22 41.16
N ARG A 183 -10.54 8.18 42.46
CA ARG A 183 -11.92 8.03 42.92
C ARG A 183 -12.80 9.21 42.47
N GLU A 184 -12.26 10.43 42.48
CA GLU A 184 -12.95 11.64 42.01
C GLU A 184 -13.22 11.66 40.50
N LYS A 185 -12.42 10.92 39.71
CA LYS A 185 -12.58 10.79 38.25
C LYS A 185 -13.48 9.63 37.83
N ILE A 186 -13.93 8.78 38.77
CA ILE A 186 -14.68 7.56 38.49
C ILE A 186 -16.06 7.65 39.14
N ASN A 187 -17.07 7.92 38.32
CA ASN A 187 -18.45 8.09 38.78
C ASN A 187 -19.05 6.79 39.36
N ASP A 188 -18.60 5.61 38.91
CA ASP A 188 -19.11 4.32 39.38
C ASP A 188 -18.41 3.84 40.66
N LYS A 189 -19.09 4.05 41.80
CA LYS A 189 -18.65 3.63 43.14
C LYS A 189 -18.53 2.10 43.33
N ARG A 190 -18.98 1.28 42.37
CA ARG A 190 -18.82 -0.18 42.42
C ARG A 190 -17.41 -0.63 42.04
N ILE A 191 -16.66 0.21 41.33
CA ILE A 191 -15.28 -0.08 40.93
C ILE A 191 -14.37 0.03 42.17
N LYS A 192 -13.75 -1.10 42.56
CA LYS A 192 -12.83 -1.18 43.71
C LYS A 192 -11.36 -1.12 43.31
N GLU A 193 -11.03 -1.59 42.11
CA GLU A 193 -9.68 -1.65 41.56
C GLU A 193 -9.67 -1.05 40.15
N ILE A 194 -8.58 -0.34 39.84
CA ILE A 194 -8.23 0.09 38.48
C ILE A 194 -6.80 -0.36 38.16
N TYR A 195 -6.48 -0.39 36.88
CA TYR A 195 -5.18 -0.79 36.38
C TYR A 195 -4.50 0.43 35.78
N GLU A 196 -3.35 0.81 36.32
CA GLU A 196 -2.46 1.80 35.74
C GLU A 196 -1.44 1.06 34.87
N ILE A 197 -1.51 1.29 33.57
CA ILE A 197 -0.72 0.64 32.52
C ILE A 197 0.33 1.64 32.04
N SER A 198 1.57 1.18 31.84
CA SER A 198 2.58 1.95 31.12
C SER A 198 3.21 1.08 30.04
N ILE A 199 3.13 1.49 28.78
CA ILE A 199 3.78 0.76 27.68
C ILE A 199 5.28 1.00 27.73
N SER A 200 6.09 -0.05 27.59
CA SER A 200 7.55 0.04 27.66
C SER A 200 8.12 0.89 26.51
N ASP A 201 9.14 1.70 26.80
CA ASP A 201 9.66 2.76 25.91
C ASP A 201 9.88 2.31 24.45
N HIS A 202 10.55 1.18 24.25
CA HIS A 202 10.84 0.66 22.90
C HIS A 202 9.56 0.30 22.12
N PHE A 203 8.51 -0.21 22.79
CA PHE A 203 7.23 -0.46 22.15
C PHE A 203 6.50 0.86 21.89
N TYR A 204 6.42 1.74 22.89
CA TYR A 204 5.71 3.02 22.80
C TYR A 204 6.28 3.91 21.68
N LYS A 205 7.61 4.11 21.66
CA LYS A 205 8.31 4.90 20.62
C LYS A 205 8.06 4.37 19.20
N ASN A 206 7.88 3.07 19.04
CA ASN A 206 7.59 2.46 17.72
C ASN A 206 6.10 2.51 17.36
N ILE A 207 5.19 2.53 18.34
CA ILE A 207 3.74 2.72 18.13
C ILE A 207 3.42 4.16 17.69
N ILE A 208 4.08 5.18 18.26
CA ILE A 208 3.74 6.59 18.00
C ILE A 208 4.35 7.23 16.74
N LYS A 209 5.37 6.61 16.12
CA LYS A 209 6.14 7.24 15.02
C LYS A 209 5.58 6.85 13.64
N LYS A 210 5.59 7.80 12.69
CA LYS A 210 4.84 7.86 11.39
C LYS A 210 5.07 6.71 10.35
N GLY A 211 5.29 5.46 10.74
CA GLY A 211 5.62 4.32 9.85
C GLY A 211 4.85 3.02 10.13
N TYR A 212 3.62 3.10 10.65
CA TYR A 212 2.81 1.94 11.04
C TYR A 212 1.66 1.63 10.07
N LEU A 213 1.13 0.41 10.18
CA LEU A 213 -0.09 -0.03 9.49
C LEU A 213 -1.29 0.11 10.42
N VAL A 214 -2.37 0.71 9.92
CA VAL A 214 -3.60 0.95 10.67
C VAL A 214 -4.58 -0.21 10.48
N TYR A 215 -4.81 -0.95 11.57
CA TYR A 215 -5.85 -1.98 11.66
C TYR A 215 -7.02 -1.47 12.49
N ASN A 216 -8.23 -1.90 12.14
CA ASN A 216 -9.41 -1.65 12.97
C ASN A 216 -9.42 -2.66 14.14
N SER A 217 -9.42 -2.16 15.37
CA SER A 217 -9.41 -2.98 16.59
C SER A 217 -10.65 -3.85 16.71
N ASN A 218 -11.85 -3.33 16.41
CA ASN A 218 -13.10 -4.09 16.41
C ASN A 218 -13.03 -5.27 15.42
N THR A 219 -12.55 -5.03 14.19
CA THR A 219 -12.33 -6.09 13.20
C THR A 219 -11.37 -7.15 13.71
N LEU A 220 -10.27 -6.77 14.38
CA LEU A 220 -9.35 -7.75 14.97
C LEU A 220 -10.01 -8.53 16.12
N LEU A 221 -10.72 -7.86 17.03
CA LEU A 221 -11.37 -8.48 18.18
C LEU A 221 -12.53 -9.41 17.78
N GLU A 222 -13.17 -9.14 16.63
CA GLU A 222 -14.19 -10.00 16.02
C GLU A 222 -13.62 -11.25 15.33
N ILE A 223 -12.33 -11.29 15.02
CA ILE A 223 -11.65 -12.50 14.56
C ILE A 223 -11.31 -13.35 15.80
N GLU A 224 -11.96 -14.51 15.87
CA GLU A 224 -11.85 -15.44 16.98
C GLU A 224 -10.42 -15.96 17.07
N SER A 225 -9.93 -16.63 16.00
CA SER A 225 -8.65 -17.31 16.01
C SER A 225 -7.46 -16.34 16.05
N SER A 226 -6.55 -16.56 17.01
CA SER A 226 -5.24 -15.91 17.05
C SER A 226 -4.44 -16.09 15.74
N THR A 227 -4.59 -17.27 15.10
CA THR A 227 -3.97 -17.58 13.81
C THR A 227 -4.60 -16.75 12.69
N ALA A 228 -5.94 -16.66 12.62
CA ALA A 228 -6.62 -15.87 11.59
C ALA A 228 -6.30 -14.37 11.71
N ARG A 229 -6.24 -13.80 12.93
CA ARG A 229 -5.77 -12.42 13.15
C ARG A 229 -4.36 -12.20 12.60
N THR A 230 -3.46 -13.14 12.88
CA THR A 230 -2.06 -13.03 12.44
C THR A 230 -1.94 -13.16 10.93
N ILE A 231 -2.71 -14.06 10.28
CA ILE A 231 -2.83 -14.13 8.83
C ILE A 231 -3.32 -12.79 8.28
N TYR A 232 -4.47 -12.30 8.75
CA TYR A 232 -5.09 -11.06 8.28
C TYR A 232 -4.10 -9.88 8.33
N MET A 233 -3.47 -9.65 9.50
CA MET A 233 -2.47 -8.59 9.64
C MET A 233 -1.27 -8.78 8.69
N LEU A 234 -0.79 -10.02 8.52
CA LEU A 234 0.36 -10.30 7.68
C LEU A 234 0.04 -10.16 6.17
N VAL A 235 -1.12 -10.60 5.70
CA VAL A 235 -1.49 -10.52 4.28
C VAL A 235 -1.90 -9.10 3.87
N GLU A 236 -2.63 -8.37 4.72
CA GLU A 236 -2.89 -6.93 4.54
C GLU A 236 -1.59 -6.11 4.48
N LYS A 237 -0.56 -6.53 5.22
CA LYS A 237 0.77 -5.95 5.21
C LYS A 237 1.51 -6.24 3.91
N ILE A 238 1.61 -7.52 3.51
CA ILE A 238 2.42 -7.93 2.35
C ILE A 238 1.79 -7.48 1.03
N ARG A 239 0.46 -7.57 0.86
CA ARG A 239 -0.18 -7.22 -0.43
C ARG A 239 -0.09 -5.73 -0.79
N PHE A 240 0.23 -4.87 0.18
CA PHE A 240 0.16 -3.41 0.06
C PHE A 240 -1.20 -2.91 -0.46
N GLN A 241 -1.34 -2.64 -1.76
CA GLN A 241 -2.59 -2.25 -2.43
C GLN A 241 -3.09 -3.29 -3.44
N ASN A 242 -2.36 -4.40 -3.64
CA ASN A 242 -2.76 -5.44 -4.59
C ASN A 242 -4.00 -6.18 -4.06
N LEU A 243 -4.93 -6.49 -4.97
CA LEU A 243 -6.12 -7.30 -4.69
C LEU A 243 -5.90 -8.81 -4.88
N TYR A 244 -4.72 -9.19 -5.33
CA TYR A 244 -4.25 -10.57 -5.44
C TYR A 244 -2.93 -10.70 -4.68
N LEU A 245 -2.78 -11.78 -3.92
CA LEU A 245 -1.54 -12.11 -3.23
C LEU A 245 -1.24 -13.60 -3.39
N LYS A 246 -0.01 -13.93 -3.77
CA LYS A 246 0.51 -15.29 -3.85
C LYS A 246 1.68 -15.48 -2.90
N LEU A 247 1.63 -16.51 -2.04
CA LEU A 247 2.64 -16.77 -1.01
C LEU A 247 2.99 -18.26 -0.91
N ASP A 248 4.22 -18.59 -0.54
CA ASP A 248 4.57 -19.97 -0.13
C ASP A 248 3.84 -20.35 1.17
N THR A 249 3.19 -21.52 1.20
CA THR A 249 2.54 -22.04 2.40
C THR A 249 3.54 -22.17 3.56
N LEU A 250 4.77 -22.61 3.27
CA LEU A 250 5.83 -22.75 4.28
C LEU A 250 6.26 -21.40 4.87
N PHE A 251 6.30 -20.34 4.05
CA PHE A 251 6.58 -18.99 4.54
C PHE A 251 5.51 -18.52 5.53
N LEU A 252 4.23 -18.76 5.21
CA LEU A 252 3.12 -18.38 6.09
C LEU A 252 3.16 -19.16 7.42
N ILE A 253 3.36 -20.48 7.38
CA ILE A 253 3.54 -21.34 8.57
C ILE A 253 4.64 -20.78 9.48
N LYS A 254 5.79 -20.43 8.91
CA LYS A 254 6.97 -19.98 9.66
C LYS A 254 6.84 -18.57 10.22
N ARG A 255 6.11 -17.68 9.54
CA ARG A 255 5.87 -16.30 10.01
C ARG A 255 4.79 -16.18 11.10
N ILE A 256 3.90 -17.17 11.26
CA ILE A 256 2.86 -17.19 12.31
C ILE A 256 3.33 -17.96 13.57
N PRO A 257 4.62 -18.35 13.65
CA PRO A 257 5.07 -19.65 14.17
C PRO A 257 3.97 -20.68 14.46
N LEU A 258 3.54 -21.37 13.40
CA LEU A 258 2.79 -22.61 13.58
C LEU A 258 3.76 -23.79 13.64
N LYS A 259 3.42 -24.78 14.49
CA LYS A 259 4.20 -26.02 14.64
C LYS A 259 4.45 -26.66 13.28
N TYR A 260 5.73 -26.80 12.94
CA TYR A 260 6.18 -27.36 11.68
C TYR A 260 6.94 -28.66 11.92
N ASP A 261 6.40 -29.75 11.39
CA ASP A 261 7.02 -31.07 11.28
C ASP A 261 6.64 -31.64 9.92
N LYS A 262 7.61 -32.17 9.17
CA LYS A 262 7.40 -32.76 7.84
C LYS A 262 6.33 -33.86 7.85
N LYS A 263 6.23 -34.63 8.94
CA LYS A 263 5.23 -35.70 9.09
C LYS A 263 3.82 -35.16 9.29
N ASN A 264 3.69 -34.01 9.97
CA ASN A 264 2.42 -33.45 10.43
C ASN A 264 1.98 -32.17 9.68
N ILE A 265 2.69 -31.79 8.60
CA ILE A 265 2.43 -30.56 7.84
C ILE A 265 0.99 -30.45 7.32
N SER A 266 0.33 -31.57 6.97
CA SER A 266 -1.08 -31.59 6.55
C SER A 266 -2.04 -31.08 7.65
N GLN A 267 -1.74 -31.33 8.93
CA GLN A 267 -2.54 -30.82 10.04
C GLN A 267 -2.32 -29.30 10.23
N THR A 268 -1.09 -28.83 10.08
CA THR A 268 -0.76 -27.39 10.08
C THR A 268 -1.44 -26.65 8.93
N VAL A 269 -1.49 -27.25 7.74
CA VAL A 269 -2.24 -26.73 6.59
C VAL A 269 -3.75 -26.72 6.84
N LYS A 270 -4.31 -27.72 7.55
CA LYS A 270 -5.72 -27.70 7.98
C LYS A 270 -6.01 -26.52 8.92
N ILE A 271 -5.10 -26.22 9.84
CA ILE A 271 -5.21 -25.05 10.73
C ILE A 271 -5.19 -23.74 9.91
N LEU A 272 -4.27 -23.60 8.95
CA LEU A 272 -4.25 -22.45 8.04
C LEU A 272 -5.53 -22.34 7.20
N LYS A 273 -6.04 -23.46 6.66
CA LYS A 273 -7.29 -23.47 5.88
C LYS A 273 -8.48 -23.01 6.71
N ASN A 274 -8.62 -23.50 7.94
CA ASN A 274 -9.69 -23.06 8.84
C ASN A 274 -9.58 -21.56 9.17
N ALA A 275 -8.36 -21.08 9.42
CA ALA A 275 -8.12 -19.66 9.70
C ALA A 275 -8.37 -18.76 8.48
N LEU A 276 -8.10 -19.23 7.25
CA LEU A 276 -8.45 -18.52 6.02
C LEU A 276 -9.96 -18.54 5.74
N ASN A 277 -10.65 -19.66 5.98
CA ASN A 277 -12.12 -19.72 5.91
C ASN A 277 -12.78 -18.67 6.81
N GLU A 278 -12.30 -18.52 8.06
CA GLU A 278 -12.81 -17.50 8.99
C GLU A 278 -12.69 -16.06 8.41
N LEU A 279 -11.63 -15.78 7.64
CA LEU A 279 -11.45 -14.48 6.99
C LEU A 279 -12.36 -14.30 5.75
N VAL A 280 -12.72 -15.39 5.06
CA VAL A 280 -13.75 -15.37 4.00
C VAL A 280 -15.14 -15.12 4.61
N GLU A 281 -15.50 -15.85 5.67
CA GLU A 281 -16.79 -15.72 6.36
C GLU A 281 -17.01 -14.30 6.91
N LYS A 282 -15.93 -13.62 7.36
CA LYS A 282 -15.95 -12.23 7.82
C LYS A 282 -15.80 -11.19 6.70
N ASN A 283 -15.78 -11.61 5.43
CA ASN A 283 -15.60 -10.77 4.23
C ASN A 283 -14.33 -9.89 4.26
N LEU A 284 -13.26 -10.40 4.89
CA LEU A 284 -11.94 -9.75 4.98
C LEU A 284 -11.03 -10.14 3.82
N ILE A 285 -11.23 -11.34 3.27
CA ILE A 285 -10.72 -11.79 1.98
C ILE A 285 -11.91 -12.28 1.14
N LEU A 286 -11.78 -12.30 -0.18
CA LEU A 286 -12.83 -12.73 -1.11
C LEU A 286 -12.83 -14.26 -1.22
N ASP A 287 -11.66 -14.84 -1.53
CA ASP A 287 -11.43 -16.28 -1.53
C ASP A 287 -9.95 -16.58 -1.30
N PHE A 288 -9.63 -17.88 -1.25
CA PHE A 288 -8.25 -18.37 -1.31
C PHE A 288 -8.18 -19.75 -1.96
N LYS A 289 -7.01 -20.09 -2.52
CA LYS A 289 -6.75 -21.38 -3.17
C LYS A 289 -5.35 -21.88 -2.83
N PHE A 290 -5.26 -23.14 -2.41
CA PHE A 290 -3.98 -23.83 -2.28
C PHE A 290 -3.56 -24.42 -3.63
N ILE A 291 -2.37 -24.05 -4.12
CA ILE A 291 -1.70 -24.68 -5.26
C ILE A 291 -0.68 -25.67 -4.72
N LYS A 292 -0.82 -26.95 -5.07
CA LYS A 292 0.08 -28.02 -4.64
C LYS A 292 0.54 -28.84 -5.85
N GLU A 293 1.70 -28.48 -6.39
CA GLU A 293 2.35 -29.20 -7.50
C GLU A 293 2.90 -30.57 -7.06
N SER A 294 3.38 -30.68 -5.81
CA SER A 294 3.99 -31.91 -5.29
C SER A 294 3.83 -32.04 -3.77
N THR A 295 4.78 -31.52 -2.99
CA THR A 295 4.75 -31.56 -1.52
C THR A 295 4.12 -30.31 -0.93
N TRP A 296 3.62 -30.40 0.31
CA TRP A 296 3.14 -29.21 1.04
C TRP A 296 4.26 -28.19 1.30
N GLU A 297 5.53 -28.61 1.37
CA GLU A 297 6.69 -27.72 1.50
C GLU A 297 6.88 -26.79 0.29
N LYS A 298 6.44 -27.22 -0.91
CA LYS A 298 6.50 -26.46 -2.17
C LYS A 298 5.14 -25.86 -2.58
N SER A 299 4.13 -25.99 -1.73
CA SER A 299 2.78 -25.49 -2.01
C SER A 299 2.69 -23.98 -1.79
N GLU A 300 1.81 -23.35 -2.57
CA GLU A 300 1.55 -21.91 -2.54
C GLU A 300 0.07 -21.67 -2.18
N ILE A 301 -0.22 -20.46 -1.71
CA ILE A 301 -1.56 -19.98 -1.41
C ILE A 301 -1.80 -18.73 -2.24
N GLU A 302 -2.83 -18.75 -3.07
CA GLU A 302 -3.42 -17.57 -3.70
C GLU A 302 -4.52 -17.04 -2.80
N ILE A 303 -4.58 -15.71 -2.62
CA ILE A 303 -5.59 -15.03 -1.80
C ILE A 303 -6.09 -13.83 -2.60
N ASN A 304 -7.40 -13.77 -2.81
CA ASN A 304 -8.08 -12.65 -3.46
C ASN A 304 -8.72 -11.73 -2.42
N PHE A 305 -8.72 -10.43 -2.67
CA PHE A 305 -9.27 -9.40 -1.78
C PHE A 305 -10.38 -8.62 -2.49
N PRO A 306 -11.46 -8.23 -1.80
CA PRO A 306 -12.51 -7.42 -2.41
C PRO A 306 -11.99 -6.02 -2.73
N GLU A 307 -12.42 -5.42 -3.84
CA GLU A 307 -11.98 -4.08 -4.29
C GLU A 307 -12.12 -3.01 -3.20
N SER A 308 -13.20 -3.07 -2.42
CA SER A 308 -13.45 -2.18 -1.28
C SER A 308 -12.38 -2.22 -0.18
N ALA A 309 -11.53 -3.25 -0.13
CA ALA A 309 -10.49 -3.40 0.90
C ALA A 309 -9.45 -2.28 0.84
N ASN A 310 -9.10 -1.80 -0.37
CA ASN A 310 -8.14 -0.72 -0.55
C ASN A 310 -8.70 0.62 -0.05
N ASN A 311 -9.94 0.95 -0.43
CA ASN A 311 -10.61 2.16 0.04
C ASN A 311 -10.78 2.14 1.57
N LYS A 312 -11.21 1.00 2.15
CA LYS A 312 -11.28 0.81 3.60
C LYS A 312 -9.91 0.99 4.29
N LYS A 313 -8.82 0.49 3.67
CA LYS A 313 -7.45 0.63 4.21
C LYS A 313 -6.95 2.08 4.15
N GLN A 314 -7.24 2.77 3.05
CA GLN A 314 -6.86 4.16 2.86
C GLN A 314 -7.63 5.10 3.81
N ASN A 315 -8.93 4.87 3.99
CA ASN A 315 -9.76 5.63 4.93
C ASN A 315 -9.25 5.48 6.36
N ARG A 316 -9.00 4.23 6.84
CA ARG A 316 -8.40 3.99 8.17
C ARG A 316 -7.09 4.77 8.36
N PHE A 317 -6.23 4.80 7.35
CA PHE A 317 -4.97 5.53 7.42
C PHE A 317 -5.18 7.05 7.52
N TYR A 318 -6.10 7.63 6.75
CA TYR A 318 -6.39 9.06 6.79
C TYR A 318 -7.12 9.50 8.07
N GLU A 319 -8.11 8.72 8.54
CA GLU A 319 -8.78 8.93 9.83
C GLU A 319 -7.75 8.98 10.96
N ASP A 320 -6.91 7.95 11.05
CA ASP A 320 -5.90 7.83 12.10
C ASP A 320 -4.82 8.91 12.01
N ARG A 321 -4.29 9.21 10.81
CA ARG A 321 -3.36 10.33 10.58
C ARG A 321 -3.96 11.67 11.01
N ASN A 322 -5.25 11.90 10.76
CA ASN A 322 -5.92 13.14 11.16
C ASN A 322 -6.20 13.19 12.67
N ASP A 323 -6.48 12.06 13.33
CA ASP A 323 -6.56 12.00 14.80
C ASP A 323 -5.19 12.25 15.45
N PHE A 324 -4.12 11.64 14.93
CA PHE A 324 -2.76 11.91 15.40
C PHE A 324 -2.35 13.37 15.22
N ARG A 325 -2.74 14.02 14.11
CA ARG A 325 -2.56 15.47 13.92
C ARG A 325 -3.25 16.27 15.02
N LYS A 326 -4.53 15.97 15.33
CA LYS A 326 -5.27 16.62 16.42
C LYS A 326 -4.53 16.43 17.76
N ILE A 327 -4.11 15.21 18.08
CA ILE A 327 -3.36 14.88 19.30
C ILE A 327 -2.07 15.69 19.42
N ILE A 328 -1.30 15.83 18.34
CA ILE A 328 -0.10 16.68 18.32
C ILE A 328 -0.48 18.14 18.59
N SER A 329 -1.43 18.70 17.81
CA SER A 329 -1.86 20.10 17.97
C SER A 329 -2.48 20.46 19.33
N LEU A 330 -3.03 19.47 20.04
CA LEU A 330 -3.56 19.63 21.41
C LEU A 330 -2.45 19.60 22.47
N ASN A 331 -1.31 18.95 22.17
CA ASN A 331 -0.21 18.76 23.10
C ASN A 331 0.93 19.79 22.92
N SER A 332 1.12 20.35 21.71
CA SER A 332 2.14 21.39 21.45
C SER A 332 1.56 22.81 21.30
N ILE A 333 1.18 23.41 22.44
CA ILE A 333 1.02 24.87 22.55
C ILE A 333 2.40 25.48 22.85
N SER A 334 3.24 25.58 21.82
CA SER A 334 4.50 26.33 21.85
C SER A 334 4.83 26.86 20.45
N GLU A 335 5.25 28.12 20.35
CA GLU A 335 5.32 28.87 19.09
C GLU A 335 6.43 28.41 18.10
N THR A 336 7.21 27.40 18.45
CA THR A 336 8.39 26.95 17.70
C THR A 336 8.10 25.93 16.58
N GLU A 337 6.87 25.43 16.43
CA GLU A 337 6.55 24.27 15.55
C GLU A 337 5.91 24.62 14.19
N HIS A 338 6.12 25.83 13.64
CA HIS A 338 5.58 26.18 12.31
C HIS A 338 6.09 25.23 11.20
N GLU A 339 7.35 24.80 11.29
CA GLU A 339 7.98 23.86 10.33
C GLU A 339 7.34 22.45 10.36
N MET A 340 6.73 22.02 11.47
CA MET A 340 6.06 20.71 11.55
C MET A 340 4.63 20.73 11.00
N LEU A 341 4.02 21.91 10.87
CA LEU A 341 2.66 22.09 10.37
C LEU A 341 2.60 22.32 8.85
N GLU A 342 3.60 22.98 8.26
CA GLU A 342 3.63 23.24 6.81
C GLU A 342 3.71 21.96 5.95
N GLU A 343 4.40 20.90 6.40
CA GLU A 343 4.41 19.60 5.72
C GLU A 343 3.07 18.83 5.80
N LEU A 344 2.05 19.39 6.47
CA LEU A 344 0.85 18.66 6.89
C LEU A 344 -0.47 19.36 6.56
N LYS A 345 -0.65 19.87 5.33
CA LYS A 345 -1.99 20.25 4.82
C LYS A 345 -3.03 19.12 5.03
N PRO A 346 -4.27 19.44 5.45
CA PRO A 346 -5.34 18.45 5.51
C PRO A 346 -5.64 17.94 4.10
N ILE A 347 -5.80 16.62 3.96
CA ILE A 347 -6.32 16.01 2.73
C ILE A 347 -7.76 15.65 3.07
N SER A 348 -8.72 16.29 2.41
CA SER A 348 -10.14 15.93 2.54
C SER A 348 -10.40 14.62 1.77
N SER A 349 -11.42 13.86 2.16
CA SER A 349 -11.72 12.58 1.50
C SER A 349 -12.30 12.73 0.08
N ASN A 350 -12.51 13.97 -0.39
CA ASN A 350 -13.26 14.27 -1.62
C ASN A 350 -12.48 15.13 -2.62
N GLU A 351 -11.18 15.37 -2.39
CA GLU A 351 -10.31 16.05 -3.37
C GLU A 351 -9.56 15.03 -4.23
N THR A 352 -10.07 14.81 -5.43
CA THR A 352 -9.27 14.30 -6.56
C THR A 352 -8.32 15.38 -7.04
N ASP A 353 -7.29 15.70 -6.24
CA ASP A 353 -6.15 16.48 -6.68
C ASP A 353 -4.85 15.81 -6.26
N VAL A 354 -4.11 15.31 -7.26
CA VAL A 354 -2.78 14.72 -7.07
C VAL A 354 -1.77 15.84 -6.88
N THR A 355 -1.73 16.40 -5.67
CA THR A 355 -0.61 17.24 -5.22
C THR A 355 0.21 16.47 -4.19
N ASN A 356 1.01 15.53 -4.71
CA ASN A 356 2.12 14.98 -3.94
C ASN A 356 3.00 16.15 -3.46
N SER A 357 3.20 16.26 -2.15
CA SER A 357 4.23 17.14 -1.58
C SER A 357 5.62 16.53 -1.81
N VAL A 358 5.99 16.40 -3.09
CA VAL A 358 7.37 16.26 -3.52
C VAL A 358 8.01 17.62 -3.27
N LYS A 359 9.21 17.67 -2.68
CA LYS A 359 10.04 18.88 -2.78
C LYS A 359 10.29 19.09 -4.28
N GLU A 360 9.69 20.12 -4.87
CA GLU A 360 9.68 20.32 -6.31
C GLU A 360 11.11 20.39 -6.84
N VAL A 361 11.57 19.29 -7.43
CA VAL A 361 12.90 19.22 -8.04
C VAL A 361 12.88 20.21 -9.21
N PRO A 362 13.83 21.18 -9.28
CA PRO A 362 13.84 22.14 -10.37
C PRO A 362 14.22 21.46 -11.69
N THR A 363 13.21 20.99 -12.43
CA THR A 363 13.37 20.56 -13.82
C THR A 363 13.69 21.78 -14.69
N GLU A 364 14.43 21.56 -15.78
CA GLU A 364 14.77 22.66 -16.69
C GLU A 364 13.52 23.27 -17.33
N GLU A 365 12.50 22.45 -17.59
CA GLU A 365 11.19 22.90 -18.07
C GLU A 365 10.50 23.89 -17.10
N ASN A 366 10.56 23.66 -15.79
CA ASN A 366 10.00 24.58 -14.79
C ASN A 366 10.78 25.91 -14.74
N ILE A 367 12.10 25.85 -14.92
CA ILE A 367 12.96 27.05 -14.99
C ILE A 367 12.62 27.87 -16.24
N ASP A 368 12.45 27.23 -17.39
CA ASP A 368 12.13 27.89 -18.66
C ASP A 368 10.71 28.47 -18.68
N ARG A 369 9.73 27.79 -18.06
CA ARG A 369 8.37 28.33 -17.86
C ARG A 369 8.40 29.64 -17.06
N ILE A 370 9.11 29.68 -15.93
CA ILE A 370 9.26 30.91 -15.12
C ILE A 370 10.07 31.98 -15.88
N LEU A 371 11.13 31.60 -16.61
CA LEU A 371 11.90 32.52 -17.45
C LEU A 371 11.05 33.11 -18.60
N GLY A 372 10.04 32.36 -19.08
CA GLY A 372 9.01 32.81 -20.01
C GLY A 372 8.06 33.87 -19.43
N LEU A 373 7.77 33.80 -18.13
CA LEU A 373 6.89 34.74 -17.43
C LEU A 373 7.58 36.05 -17.01
N LEU A 374 8.92 36.08 -16.93
CA LEU A 374 9.70 37.30 -16.69
C LEU A 374 9.72 38.25 -17.91
N PRO A 375 10.13 39.53 -17.74
CA PRO A 375 10.34 40.45 -18.87
C PRO A 375 11.32 39.88 -19.91
N SER A 376 11.15 40.23 -21.19
CA SER A 376 12.02 39.77 -22.29
C SER A 376 13.52 40.02 -22.06
N LYS A 377 13.87 41.18 -21.46
CA LYS A 377 15.24 41.52 -21.04
C LYS A 377 15.86 40.49 -20.06
N ALA A 378 15.05 39.75 -19.29
CA ALA A 378 15.52 38.72 -18.36
C ALA A 378 16.06 37.47 -19.08
N LYS A 379 15.52 37.12 -20.25
CA LYS A 379 15.95 35.97 -21.05
C LYS A 379 17.40 36.12 -21.54
N ASN A 380 17.87 37.35 -21.69
CA ASN A 380 19.24 37.67 -22.10
C ASN A 380 20.27 37.54 -20.95
N LEU A 381 19.82 37.36 -19.71
CA LEU A 381 20.70 37.26 -18.54
C LEU A 381 21.10 35.80 -18.28
N LYS A 382 22.32 35.42 -18.69
CA LYS A 382 22.89 34.08 -18.48
C LYS A 382 22.82 33.56 -17.04
N THR A 383 22.70 34.45 -16.05
CA THR A 383 22.63 34.11 -14.62
C THR A 383 21.20 33.90 -14.10
N MET A 384 20.15 34.24 -14.85
CA MET A 384 18.76 34.11 -14.40
C MET A 384 18.27 32.65 -14.25
N PRO A 385 18.54 31.71 -15.18
CA PRO A 385 18.11 30.31 -15.02
C PRO A 385 18.62 29.69 -13.71
N ARG A 386 19.89 29.95 -13.36
CA ARG A 386 20.48 29.53 -12.08
C ARG A 386 19.76 30.11 -10.86
N THR A 387 19.32 31.36 -10.94
CA THR A 387 18.66 32.02 -9.80
C THR A 387 17.18 31.72 -9.71
N ILE A 388 16.53 31.33 -10.82
CA ILE A 388 15.21 30.70 -10.79
C ILE A 388 15.33 29.33 -10.11
N ARG A 389 16.35 28.52 -10.45
CA ARG A 389 16.64 27.24 -9.78
C ARG A 389 16.82 27.40 -8.26
N GLU A 390 17.77 28.25 -7.85
CA GLU A 390 18.04 28.58 -6.44
C GLU A 390 16.80 29.15 -5.71
N ALA A 391 15.89 29.84 -6.43
CA ALA A 391 14.65 30.36 -5.86
C ALA A 391 13.56 29.28 -5.72
N ILE A 392 13.40 28.36 -6.68
CA ILE A 392 12.44 27.25 -6.59
C ILE A 392 12.81 26.35 -5.39
N GLU A 393 14.11 26.03 -5.23
CA GLU A 393 14.62 25.22 -4.12
C GLU A 393 14.34 25.84 -2.74
N LYS A 394 14.29 27.18 -2.66
CA LYS A 394 14.15 27.94 -1.40
C LYS A 394 12.72 28.40 -1.10
N TYR A 395 11.90 28.64 -2.13
CA TYR A 395 10.58 29.30 -2.00
C TYR A 395 9.41 28.55 -2.67
N GLY A 396 9.65 27.47 -3.43
CA GLY A 396 8.64 26.70 -4.16
C GLY A 396 8.21 27.33 -5.50
N TYR A 397 7.79 26.50 -6.46
CA TYR A 397 7.54 26.91 -7.84
C TYR A 397 6.46 27.99 -7.96
N GLU A 398 5.30 27.81 -7.33
CA GLU A 398 4.16 28.73 -7.46
C GLU A 398 4.47 30.14 -6.89
N LYS A 399 5.22 30.23 -5.79
CA LYS A 399 5.64 31.53 -5.24
C LYS A 399 6.63 32.25 -6.18
N VAL A 400 7.53 31.49 -6.80
CA VAL A 400 8.52 32.00 -7.76
C VAL A 400 7.87 32.43 -9.08
N LYS A 401 6.86 31.70 -9.53
CA LYS A 401 5.98 32.05 -10.66
C LYS A 401 5.20 33.34 -10.41
N ASN A 402 4.58 33.51 -9.24
CA ASN A 402 3.86 34.74 -8.88
C ASN A 402 4.81 35.95 -8.80
N ALA A 403 6.00 35.79 -8.19
CA ALA A 403 7.02 36.83 -8.18
C ALA A 403 7.53 37.21 -9.58
N ALA A 404 7.59 36.25 -10.53
CA ALA A 404 7.95 36.52 -11.92
C ALA A 404 6.90 37.36 -12.64
N ILE A 405 5.61 37.02 -12.46
CA ILE A 405 4.47 37.78 -13.01
C ILE A 405 4.46 39.21 -12.44
N TYR A 406 4.62 39.37 -11.12
CA TYR A 406 4.71 40.69 -10.48
C TYR A 406 5.88 41.53 -11.02
N THR A 407 7.07 40.91 -11.12
CA THR A 407 8.27 41.57 -11.67
C THR A 407 8.06 42.04 -13.11
N LYS A 408 7.25 41.33 -13.90
CA LYS A 408 6.85 41.73 -15.26
C LYS A 408 5.86 42.88 -15.28
N GLN A 409 4.87 42.90 -14.37
CA GLN A 409 3.92 44.01 -14.23
C GLN A 409 4.63 45.32 -13.86
N GLN A 410 5.59 45.28 -12.92
CA GLN A 410 6.29 46.47 -12.40
C GLN A 410 7.40 47.02 -13.31
N LYS A 411 7.67 46.39 -14.48
CA LYS A 411 8.63 46.86 -15.51
C LYS A 411 10.03 47.24 -14.99
N ALA A 412 10.52 46.57 -13.94
CA ALA A 412 11.74 46.98 -13.24
C ALA A 412 13.01 46.90 -14.13
N ASP A 413 13.85 47.94 -14.09
CA ASP A 413 15.10 47.98 -14.87
C ASP A 413 16.15 46.96 -14.41
N LYS A 414 16.29 46.76 -13.10
CA LYS A 414 17.24 45.80 -12.49
C LYS A 414 16.53 44.48 -12.14
N ILE A 415 16.01 43.81 -13.17
CA ILE A 415 15.09 42.65 -13.07
C ILE A 415 15.52 41.60 -12.04
N ARG A 416 16.77 41.10 -12.12
CA ARG A 416 17.30 40.08 -11.18
C ARG A 416 17.20 40.49 -9.71
N SER A 417 17.57 41.73 -9.40
CA SER A 417 17.56 42.23 -8.01
C SER A 417 16.13 42.53 -7.54
N TYR A 418 15.27 43.02 -8.44
CA TYR A 418 13.86 43.27 -8.12
C TYR A 418 13.09 41.97 -7.87
N PHE A 419 13.33 40.93 -8.68
CA PHE A 419 12.77 39.59 -8.53
C PHE A 419 13.13 38.96 -7.19
N LEU A 420 14.41 39.00 -6.79
CA LEU A 420 14.84 38.52 -5.47
C LEU A 420 14.20 39.31 -4.33
N LYS A 421 14.14 40.65 -4.43
CA LYS A 421 13.44 41.48 -3.43
C LYS A 421 11.94 41.19 -3.35
N THR A 422 11.29 40.89 -4.47
CA THR A 422 9.88 40.49 -4.52
C THR A 422 9.64 39.19 -3.73
N LEU A 423 10.57 38.22 -3.84
CA LEU A 423 10.54 36.96 -3.10
C LEU A 423 10.87 37.13 -1.61
N GLU A 424 11.86 37.96 -1.28
CA GLU A 424 12.29 38.21 0.11
C GLU A 424 11.25 38.98 0.94
N ASN A 425 10.47 39.86 0.29
CA ASN A 425 9.51 40.74 0.96
C ASN A 425 8.03 40.38 0.68
N ASN A 426 7.76 39.20 0.10
CA ASN A 426 6.41 38.69 -0.18
C ASN A 426 5.49 39.65 -0.98
N TRP A 427 6.04 40.50 -1.86
CA TRP A 427 5.26 41.53 -2.57
C TRP A 427 4.25 40.97 -3.60
N ALA A 428 4.27 39.66 -3.86
CA ALA A 428 3.44 38.99 -4.86
C ALA A 428 2.33 38.09 -4.26
N ASP A 429 2.14 38.08 -2.95
CA ASP A 429 1.21 37.15 -2.28
C ASP A 429 -0.29 37.49 -2.50
N ASN A 430 -0.62 38.69 -2.99
CA ASN A 430 -2.01 39.20 -3.17
C ASN A 430 -2.44 39.36 -4.64
N ILE A 431 -1.90 38.58 -5.58
CA ILE A 431 -2.25 38.68 -7.01
C ILE A 431 -3.39 37.71 -7.35
N GLU A 432 -4.63 38.16 -7.19
CA GLU A 432 -5.79 37.49 -7.80
C GLU A 432 -5.84 37.76 -9.32
N GLU A 433 -6.36 36.80 -10.09
CA GLU A 433 -6.38 36.88 -11.55
C GLU A 433 -7.27 38.03 -12.07
N PRO A 434 -6.83 38.79 -13.09
CA PRO A 434 -7.65 39.85 -13.66
C PRO A 434 -8.85 39.29 -14.44
N ILE A 435 -10.04 39.48 -13.87
CA ILE A 435 -11.33 39.10 -14.44
C ILE A 435 -11.50 39.67 -15.86
N ILE A 436 -11.48 38.80 -16.88
CA ILE A 436 -11.89 39.16 -18.24
C ILE A 436 -13.42 39.19 -18.26
N ARG A 437 -13.99 40.40 -18.32
CA ARG A 437 -15.42 40.63 -18.46
C ARG A 437 -15.89 40.21 -19.84
N SER A 438 -16.95 39.40 -19.90
CA SER A 438 -17.55 38.92 -21.15
C SER A 438 -18.35 40.01 -21.89
N PRO A 439 -18.09 40.25 -23.18
CA PRO A 439 -19.08 40.79 -24.10
C PRO A 439 -20.12 39.71 -24.42
N LYS A 440 -21.37 40.11 -24.67
CA LYS A 440 -22.46 39.22 -25.09
C LYS A 440 -22.57 39.15 -26.61
N ILE A 441 -22.95 37.98 -27.14
CA ILE A 441 -23.55 37.75 -28.49
C ILE A 441 -22.50 37.88 -29.63
N ASP A 442 -22.43 37.06 -30.69
CA ASP A 442 -23.40 36.14 -31.32
C ASP A 442 -22.74 34.84 -31.87
N PHE A 443 -23.52 33.81 -32.21
CA PHE A 443 -23.01 32.56 -32.82
C PHE A 443 -22.87 32.64 -34.36
N LYS A 444 -21.70 32.25 -34.91
CA LYS A 444 -21.55 31.69 -36.27
C LYS A 444 -20.45 30.61 -36.32
N PRO A 445 -20.61 29.52 -37.09
CA PRO A 445 -19.68 28.39 -37.10
C PRO A 445 -18.56 28.51 -38.15
N ILE A 446 -17.37 28.02 -37.75
CA ILE A 446 -16.30 27.35 -38.54
C ILE A 446 -15.72 28.08 -39.78
N SER A 447 -14.42 28.39 -39.72
CA SER A 447 -13.44 28.14 -40.81
C SER A 447 -12.02 28.09 -40.22
N ASP A 448 -11.15 27.25 -40.79
CA ASP A 448 -9.77 27.01 -40.34
C ASP A 448 -8.79 28.16 -40.66
N GLU A 449 -7.75 28.30 -39.84
CA GLU A 449 -6.32 28.30 -40.27
C GLU A 449 -5.34 28.52 -39.07
N ASN A 450 -4.63 27.45 -38.69
CA ASN A 450 -3.16 27.33 -38.51
C ASN A 450 -2.32 28.54 -37.97
N THR A 451 -1.23 28.42 -37.18
CA THR A 451 -0.35 27.32 -36.67
C THR A 451 0.65 27.93 -35.63
N TYR A 452 1.38 27.26 -34.72
CA TYR A 452 1.34 25.94 -34.03
C TYR A 452 2.40 25.94 -32.87
N LYS A 453 2.87 24.76 -32.42
CA LYS A 453 4.04 24.43 -31.55
C LYS A 453 3.71 24.19 -30.07
N ASP A 454 2.96 23.16 -29.71
CA ASP A 454 2.97 21.72 -30.11
C ASP A 454 3.98 20.87 -29.30
N VAL A 455 3.46 19.83 -28.66
CA VAL A 455 4.16 18.86 -27.82
C VAL A 455 4.14 17.55 -28.58
N SER A 456 5.30 17.16 -29.12
CA SER A 456 5.56 15.92 -29.88
C SER A 456 4.60 14.77 -29.51
N HIS A 457 3.54 14.63 -30.32
CA HIS A 457 2.60 13.54 -30.29
C HIS A 457 2.91 12.68 -31.51
N TRP A 458 3.86 11.74 -31.35
CA TRP A 458 4.24 10.82 -32.42
C TRP A 458 3.05 9.93 -32.77
N ASP A 459 2.77 9.74 -34.06
CA ASP A 459 1.56 9.02 -34.46
C ASP A 459 1.70 7.52 -34.19
N ARG A 460 0.97 7.05 -33.17
CA ARG A 460 0.93 5.63 -32.79
C ARG A 460 0.44 4.73 -33.94
N SER A 461 -0.28 5.27 -34.93
CA SER A 461 -0.68 4.52 -36.13
C SER A 461 0.52 4.05 -36.96
N LEU A 462 1.61 4.83 -37.00
CA LEU A 462 2.86 4.46 -37.69
C LEU A 462 3.57 3.31 -37.00
N TYR A 463 3.56 3.25 -35.66
CA TYR A 463 4.07 2.10 -34.92
C TYR A 463 3.26 0.83 -35.22
N MET A 464 1.92 0.94 -35.30
CA MET A 464 1.04 -0.17 -35.68
C MET A 464 1.20 -0.59 -37.15
N ALA A 465 1.72 0.28 -38.02
CA ALA A 465 2.09 -0.08 -39.40
C ALA A 465 3.45 -0.81 -39.41
N PHE A 466 4.43 -0.30 -38.65
CA PHE A 466 5.73 -0.95 -38.44
C PHE A 466 5.60 -2.38 -37.91
N GLU A 467 4.78 -2.62 -36.88
CA GLU A 467 4.57 -3.96 -36.29
C GLU A 467 3.93 -4.97 -37.27
N LYS A 468 3.37 -4.53 -38.40
CA LYS A 468 2.82 -5.41 -39.45
C LYS A 468 3.82 -5.76 -40.54
N LEU A 469 4.98 -5.10 -40.60
CA LEU A 469 6.02 -5.41 -41.58
C LEU A 469 6.72 -6.74 -41.24
N PRO A 470 7.30 -7.44 -42.22
CA PRO A 470 8.18 -8.59 -41.99
C PRO A 470 9.33 -8.28 -41.01
N GLU A 471 9.70 -9.26 -40.17
CA GLU A 471 10.65 -9.09 -39.07
C GLU A 471 12.05 -8.64 -39.54
N ASN A 472 12.48 -9.02 -40.75
CA ASN A 472 13.71 -8.52 -41.37
C ASN A 472 13.64 -7.02 -41.71
N ILE A 473 12.48 -6.53 -42.17
CA ILE A 473 12.25 -5.12 -42.47
C ILE A 473 12.12 -4.31 -41.17
N GLN A 474 11.42 -4.84 -40.15
CA GLN A 474 11.34 -4.22 -38.82
C GLN A 474 12.73 -4.00 -38.20
N ASN A 475 13.57 -5.04 -38.19
CA ASN A 475 14.94 -4.96 -37.68
C ASN A 475 15.80 -3.96 -38.47
N GLY A 476 15.59 -3.86 -39.79
CA GLY A 476 16.21 -2.84 -40.63
C GLY A 476 15.81 -1.42 -40.21
N ILE A 477 14.51 -1.13 -40.17
CA ILE A 477 13.96 0.18 -39.79
C ILE A 477 14.41 0.58 -38.38
N GLU A 478 14.37 -0.32 -37.40
CA GLU A 478 14.85 -0.03 -36.05
C GLU A 478 16.35 0.30 -36.02
N THR A 479 17.16 -0.40 -36.82
CA THR A 479 18.60 -0.13 -36.93
C THR A 479 18.86 1.25 -37.55
N TYR A 480 18.05 1.68 -38.52
CA TYR A 480 18.15 3.02 -39.10
C TYR A 480 17.63 4.11 -38.17
N ALA A 481 16.50 3.90 -37.49
CA ALA A 481 15.97 4.81 -36.47
C ALA A 481 16.97 5.01 -35.31
N TYR A 482 17.63 3.94 -34.86
CA TYR A 482 18.69 4.03 -33.85
C TYR A 482 19.89 4.84 -34.35
N ARG A 483 20.33 4.63 -35.59
CA ARG A 483 21.43 5.40 -36.19
C ARG A 483 21.08 6.87 -36.37
N ASP A 484 19.84 7.20 -36.70
CA ASP A 484 19.37 8.58 -36.84
C ASP A 484 19.34 9.28 -35.47
N TYR A 485 18.75 8.62 -34.46
CA TYR A 485 18.78 9.08 -33.08
C TYR A 485 20.20 9.32 -32.53
N ILE A 486 21.16 8.42 -32.82
CA ILE A 486 22.56 8.60 -32.40
C ILE A 486 23.25 9.74 -33.15
N LYS A 487 22.91 10.00 -34.43
CA LYS A 487 23.39 11.20 -35.15
C LYS A 487 22.87 12.48 -34.50
N GLU A 488 21.59 12.54 -34.13
CA GLU A 488 21.02 13.69 -33.41
C GLU A 488 21.66 13.90 -32.03
N CYS A 489 22.00 12.80 -31.34
CA CYS A 489 22.73 12.86 -30.07
C CYS A 489 24.22 13.23 -30.20
N GLY A 490 24.81 13.13 -31.39
CA GLY A 490 26.21 13.43 -31.68
C GLY A 490 27.26 12.49 -31.06
N MET A 491 26.87 11.56 -30.18
CA MET A 491 27.76 10.57 -29.56
C MET A 491 27.03 9.29 -29.14
N GLU A 492 27.64 8.13 -29.38
CA GLU A 492 27.11 6.85 -28.90
C GLU A 492 27.67 6.52 -27.51
N SER A 493 26.78 6.21 -26.56
CA SER A 493 27.17 5.73 -25.23
C SER A 493 26.11 4.75 -24.69
N LYS A 494 26.48 3.98 -23.66
CA LYS A 494 25.55 3.04 -23.00
C LYS A 494 24.28 3.71 -22.46
N ILE A 495 24.34 5.00 -22.14
CA ILE A 495 23.18 5.78 -21.68
C ILE A 495 22.21 6.03 -22.84
N GLN A 496 22.72 6.42 -24.02
CA GLN A 496 21.88 6.62 -25.21
C GLN A 496 21.32 5.30 -25.75
N GLN A 497 22.08 4.19 -25.68
CA GLN A 497 21.58 2.85 -25.97
C GLN A 497 20.38 2.47 -25.07
N MET A 498 20.45 2.78 -23.77
CA MET A 498 19.33 2.58 -22.86
C MET A 498 18.16 3.53 -23.15
N ALA A 499 18.43 4.83 -23.37
CA ALA A 499 17.40 5.83 -23.65
C ALA A 499 16.60 5.50 -24.92
N PHE A 500 17.26 5.10 -26.02
CA PHE A 500 16.59 4.60 -27.21
C PHE A 500 15.71 3.40 -26.89
N LYS A 501 16.22 2.40 -26.15
CA LYS A 501 15.44 1.21 -25.81
C LYS A 501 14.19 1.52 -24.96
N TYR A 502 14.27 2.50 -24.06
CA TYR A 502 13.12 2.94 -23.24
C TYR A 502 12.12 3.82 -23.99
N SER A 503 12.48 4.37 -25.16
CA SER A 503 11.61 5.24 -25.98
C SER A 503 11.57 4.77 -27.45
N ARG A 504 11.74 3.46 -27.67
CA ARG A 504 11.83 2.81 -28.99
C ARG A 504 10.66 3.16 -29.89
N GLU A 505 9.42 3.07 -29.36
CA GLU A 505 8.20 3.35 -30.12
C GLU A 505 8.20 4.76 -30.69
N LYS A 506 8.62 5.75 -29.88
CA LYS A 506 8.71 7.15 -30.27
C LYS A 506 9.72 7.35 -31.41
N TYR A 507 10.96 6.89 -31.23
CA TYR A 507 12.01 7.12 -32.24
C TYR A 507 11.77 6.38 -33.55
N ILE A 508 11.08 5.23 -33.51
CA ILE A 508 10.64 4.52 -34.72
C ILE A 508 9.54 5.32 -35.43
N CYS A 509 8.59 5.92 -34.71
CA CYS A 509 7.60 6.82 -35.31
C CYS A 509 8.25 8.07 -35.91
N GLU A 510 9.11 8.77 -35.16
CA GLU A 510 9.82 9.96 -35.64
C GLU A 510 10.70 9.66 -36.88
N PHE A 511 11.28 8.46 -36.97
CA PHE A 511 12.01 8.03 -38.17
C PHE A 511 11.09 7.73 -39.36
N LEU A 512 9.93 7.12 -39.15
CA LEU A 512 8.94 6.84 -40.20
C LEU A 512 8.18 8.09 -40.65
N GLU A 513 8.01 9.09 -39.78
CA GLU A 513 7.51 10.43 -40.11
C GLU A 513 8.49 11.16 -41.07
N LYS A 514 9.80 10.97 -40.89
CA LYS A 514 10.85 11.49 -41.80
C LYS A 514 10.94 10.70 -43.12
N HIS A 515 10.59 9.41 -43.11
CA HIS A 515 10.73 8.49 -44.26
C HIS A 515 9.42 7.73 -44.57
N PRO A 516 8.34 8.44 -44.95
CA PRO A 516 7.03 7.84 -45.19
C PRO A 516 6.99 6.94 -46.44
N GLU A 517 7.96 7.07 -47.36
CA GLU A 517 8.13 6.16 -48.50
C GLU A 517 8.31 4.69 -48.09
N ILE A 518 8.94 4.41 -46.93
CA ILE A 518 9.18 3.05 -46.41
C ILE A 518 7.87 2.27 -46.18
N LEU A 519 6.76 2.97 -45.98
CA LEU A 519 5.43 2.38 -45.74
C LEU A 519 4.51 2.42 -46.99
N LYS A 520 5.00 2.89 -48.15
CA LYS A 520 4.17 3.15 -49.34
C LYS A 520 4.57 2.39 -50.60
N ASP A 521 5.82 1.96 -50.71
CA ASP A 521 6.26 1.17 -51.86
C ASP A 521 6.12 -0.33 -51.56
N GLU A 522 5.18 -0.98 -52.26
CA GLU A 522 5.02 -2.43 -52.29
C GLU A 522 5.70 -2.98 -53.56
N VAL A 523 6.36 -4.14 -53.41
CA VAL A 523 6.90 -5.02 -54.48
C VAL A 523 8.23 -4.62 -55.16
N GLU A 524 9.29 -5.36 -54.81
CA GLU A 524 10.02 -6.18 -55.79
C GLU A 524 10.05 -7.64 -55.28
N GLU A 525 9.74 -8.60 -56.16
CA GLU A 525 9.68 -10.04 -55.84
C GLU A 525 11.06 -10.70 -55.96
N GLU A 526 11.39 -11.68 -55.10
CA GLU A 526 12.28 -12.78 -55.49
C GLU A 526 12.03 -14.10 -54.72
N GLU A 527 11.45 -15.05 -55.47
CA GLU A 527 11.49 -16.54 -55.41
C GLU A 527 11.10 -17.40 -54.14
N ILE A 528 9.86 -17.94 -54.20
CA ILE A 528 9.52 -19.39 -54.22
C ILE A 528 9.86 -20.30 -52.99
N LYS A 529 8.83 -20.77 -52.22
CA LYS A 529 8.23 -22.15 -52.34
C LYS A 529 7.06 -22.49 -51.36
N GLU A 530 5.88 -22.73 -51.96
CA GLU A 530 4.84 -23.76 -51.67
C GLU A 530 4.06 -23.94 -50.32
N ILE A 531 2.75 -23.59 -50.37
CA ILE A 531 1.52 -24.40 -50.04
C ILE A 531 1.18 -24.71 -48.54
N PRO A 532 -0.11 -24.70 -48.08
CA PRO A 532 -1.38 -24.20 -48.64
C PRO A 532 -2.20 -23.20 -47.76
N GLN A 533 -2.99 -22.35 -48.44
CA GLN A 533 -4.30 -21.75 -48.10
C GLN A 533 -4.72 -21.54 -46.63
N LYS A 534 -5.05 -20.27 -46.30
CA LYS A 534 -5.82 -19.85 -45.13
C LYS A 534 -6.93 -18.89 -45.60
N ASN A 535 -8.20 -19.19 -45.30
CA ASN A 535 -9.36 -18.47 -45.85
C ASN A 535 -9.36 -16.96 -45.51
N GLU A 536 -9.61 -16.11 -46.51
CA GLU A 536 -9.49 -14.65 -46.41
C GLU A 536 -10.68 -13.94 -45.70
N ASN A 537 -11.79 -14.63 -45.45
CA ASN A 537 -13.04 -14.01 -45.00
C ASN A 537 -13.27 -14.01 -43.46
N VAL A 538 -12.21 -14.01 -42.64
CA VAL A 538 -12.34 -14.08 -41.17
C VAL A 538 -12.42 -12.67 -40.53
N ILE A 539 -13.55 -12.36 -39.91
CA ILE A 539 -13.75 -11.11 -39.15
C ILE A 539 -12.99 -11.18 -37.82
N THR A 540 -12.12 -10.20 -37.60
CA THR A 540 -11.38 -10.03 -36.34
C THR A 540 -11.67 -8.70 -35.62
N ASP A 541 -12.40 -7.77 -36.24
CA ASP A 541 -12.77 -6.50 -35.62
C ASP A 541 -13.93 -6.66 -34.61
N MET A 542 -13.55 -6.68 -33.33
CA MET A 542 -14.49 -6.76 -32.20
C MET A 542 -15.40 -5.54 -32.06
N LYS A 543 -15.04 -4.38 -32.63
CA LYS A 543 -15.90 -3.20 -32.66
C LYS A 543 -17.03 -3.39 -33.68
N TYR A 544 -16.71 -3.78 -34.91
CA TYR A 544 -17.68 -4.13 -35.94
C TYR A 544 -18.65 -5.23 -35.48
N ILE A 545 -18.13 -6.30 -34.88
CA ILE A 545 -18.95 -7.40 -34.32
C ILE A 545 -19.92 -6.88 -33.28
N LYS A 546 -19.47 -6.03 -32.35
CA LYS A 546 -20.31 -5.44 -31.29
C LYS A 546 -21.40 -4.54 -31.88
N GLU A 547 -21.06 -3.69 -32.85
CA GLU A 547 -22.01 -2.79 -33.52
C GLU A 547 -23.13 -3.57 -34.23
N LYS A 548 -22.81 -4.68 -34.91
CA LYS A 548 -23.82 -5.57 -35.52
C LYS A 548 -24.73 -6.26 -34.50
N ILE A 549 -24.19 -6.73 -33.37
CA ILE A 549 -25.00 -7.37 -32.33
C ILE A 549 -25.96 -6.36 -31.69
N VAL A 550 -25.50 -5.15 -31.37
CA VAL A 550 -26.34 -4.09 -30.79
C VAL A 550 -27.49 -3.74 -31.73
N ALA A 551 -27.21 -3.50 -33.01
CA ALA A 551 -28.24 -3.15 -34.00
C ALA A 551 -29.34 -4.23 -34.13
N VAL A 552 -28.99 -5.51 -34.00
CA VAL A 552 -29.96 -6.62 -34.03
C VAL A 552 -30.83 -6.66 -32.77
N ILE A 553 -30.26 -6.40 -31.59
CA ILE A 553 -31.01 -6.36 -30.34
C ILE A 553 -31.96 -5.14 -30.32
N GLU A 554 -31.53 -3.99 -30.84
CA GLU A 554 -32.36 -2.80 -31.00
C GLU A 554 -33.53 -3.03 -31.99
N LEU A 555 -33.28 -3.71 -33.11
CA LEU A 555 -34.35 -4.10 -34.05
C LEU A 555 -35.35 -5.09 -33.42
N GLY A 556 -34.86 -6.05 -32.64
CA GLY A 556 -35.73 -6.96 -31.88
C GLY A 556 -36.56 -6.24 -30.82
N ASP A 557 -35.98 -5.28 -30.11
CA ASP A 557 -36.68 -4.44 -29.13
C ASP A 557 -37.82 -3.64 -29.76
N MET A 558 -37.60 -3.07 -30.95
CA MET A 558 -38.67 -2.34 -31.68
C MET A 558 -39.84 -3.25 -32.10
N MET A 559 -39.62 -4.56 -32.27
CA MET A 559 -40.67 -5.51 -32.66
C MET A 559 -41.36 -6.18 -31.48
N TYR A 560 -40.64 -6.44 -30.39
CA TYR A 560 -41.10 -7.28 -29.28
C TYR A 560 -41.14 -6.57 -27.91
N SER A 561 -40.63 -5.34 -27.80
CA SER A 561 -40.58 -4.53 -26.56
C SER A 561 -39.89 -5.25 -25.40
N TYR A 562 -38.62 -5.60 -25.59
CA TYR A 562 -37.84 -6.34 -24.58
C TYR A 562 -37.52 -5.46 -23.36
N SER A 563 -37.55 -6.04 -22.17
CA SER A 563 -37.04 -5.37 -20.97
C SER A 563 -35.51 -5.23 -21.00
N GLU A 564 -34.98 -4.26 -20.25
CA GLU A 564 -33.53 -4.04 -20.11
C GLU A 564 -32.76 -5.24 -19.52
N GLU A 565 -33.45 -6.17 -18.87
CA GLU A 565 -32.88 -7.42 -18.37
C GLU A 565 -32.83 -8.50 -19.46
N GLU A 566 -33.89 -8.62 -20.27
CA GLU A 566 -33.94 -9.50 -21.44
C GLU A 566 -32.91 -9.11 -22.51
N LYS A 567 -32.74 -7.81 -22.80
CA LYS A 567 -31.69 -7.31 -23.71
C LYS A 567 -30.28 -7.74 -23.28
N LYS A 568 -29.99 -7.69 -21.98
CA LYS A 568 -28.69 -8.12 -21.41
C LYS A 568 -28.50 -9.63 -21.51
N ILE A 569 -29.56 -10.41 -21.29
CA ILE A 569 -29.54 -11.88 -21.47
C ILE A 569 -29.31 -12.24 -22.94
N LEU A 570 -30.00 -11.57 -23.86
CA LEU A 570 -29.88 -11.78 -25.32
C LEU A 570 -28.46 -11.45 -25.80
N MET A 571 -27.93 -10.29 -25.41
CA MET A 571 -26.54 -9.87 -25.65
C MET A 571 -25.52 -10.89 -25.13
N GLY A 572 -25.69 -11.37 -23.89
CA GLY A 572 -24.81 -12.38 -23.29
C GLY A 572 -24.84 -13.73 -24.02
N ASN A 573 -25.99 -14.13 -24.56
CA ASN A 573 -26.14 -15.37 -25.32
C ASN A 573 -25.50 -15.26 -26.72
N ILE A 574 -25.78 -14.18 -27.46
CA ILE A 574 -25.18 -13.93 -28.78
C ILE A 574 -23.65 -13.87 -28.67
N LEU A 575 -23.12 -13.08 -27.72
CA LEU A 575 -21.67 -12.97 -27.52
C LEU A 575 -21.02 -14.31 -27.17
N ARG A 576 -21.68 -15.18 -26.39
CA ARG A 576 -21.14 -16.51 -26.05
C ARG A 576 -21.02 -17.40 -27.28
N GLU A 577 -21.99 -17.36 -28.20
CA GLU A 577 -21.96 -18.16 -29.44
C GLU A 577 -20.94 -17.59 -30.44
N VAL A 578 -20.93 -16.28 -30.66
CA VAL A 578 -19.95 -15.58 -31.52
C VAL A 578 -18.50 -15.81 -31.04
N MET A 579 -18.22 -15.70 -29.74
CA MET A 579 -16.89 -15.97 -29.19
C MET A 579 -16.41 -17.41 -29.46
N GLY A 580 -17.33 -18.36 -29.57
CA GLY A 580 -17.02 -19.75 -29.94
C GLY A 580 -16.44 -19.89 -31.37
N PHE A 581 -16.79 -18.99 -32.28
CA PHE A 581 -16.25 -18.91 -33.64
C PHE A 581 -14.97 -18.04 -33.70
N VAL A 582 -14.91 -16.96 -32.92
CA VAL A 582 -13.70 -16.10 -32.81
C VAL A 582 -12.50 -16.92 -32.31
N VAL A 583 -12.65 -17.68 -31.22
CA VAL A 583 -11.56 -18.50 -30.64
C VAL A 583 -11.07 -19.59 -31.61
N LYS A 584 -11.89 -20.01 -32.56
CA LYS A 584 -11.54 -21.00 -33.60
C LYS A 584 -11.04 -20.37 -34.90
N ASN A 585 -10.98 -19.03 -34.99
CA ASN A 585 -10.66 -18.28 -36.20
C ASN A 585 -11.61 -18.63 -37.39
N GLN A 586 -12.88 -18.88 -37.07
CA GLN A 586 -13.92 -19.32 -38.01
C GLN A 586 -15.08 -18.33 -38.17
N LEU A 587 -14.99 -17.15 -37.55
CA LEU A 587 -16.03 -16.12 -37.69
C LEU A 587 -15.92 -15.39 -39.03
N THR A 588 -16.89 -15.58 -39.90
CA THR A 588 -17.10 -14.90 -41.19
C THR A 588 -18.40 -14.08 -41.17
N GLU A 589 -18.66 -13.22 -42.16
CA GLU A 589 -19.95 -12.49 -42.22
C GLU A 589 -21.16 -13.43 -42.30
N GLU A 590 -21.04 -14.54 -43.01
CA GLU A 590 -22.10 -15.56 -43.14
C GLU A 590 -22.36 -16.29 -41.80
N THR A 591 -21.30 -16.66 -41.07
CA THR A 591 -21.46 -17.29 -39.73
C THR A 591 -21.92 -16.29 -38.66
N LEU A 592 -21.54 -15.02 -38.76
CA LEU A 592 -22.06 -13.97 -37.88
C LEU A 592 -23.55 -13.70 -38.18
N GLY A 593 -23.93 -13.59 -39.46
CA GLY A 593 -25.30 -13.40 -39.89
C GLY A 593 -26.23 -14.53 -39.46
N THR A 594 -25.83 -15.79 -39.65
CA THR A 594 -26.63 -16.96 -39.22
C THR A 594 -26.81 -17.05 -37.70
N VAL A 595 -25.79 -16.68 -36.90
CA VAL A 595 -25.94 -16.57 -35.44
C VAL A 595 -26.90 -15.43 -35.09
N LEU A 596 -26.84 -14.29 -35.75
CA LEU A 596 -27.74 -13.16 -35.49
C LEU A 596 -29.20 -13.48 -35.86
N GLU A 597 -29.47 -14.08 -37.03
CA GLU A 597 -30.81 -14.46 -37.48
C GLU A 597 -31.53 -15.41 -36.50
N LYS A 598 -30.77 -16.34 -35.89
CA LYS A 598 -31.28 -17.26 -34.87
C LYS A 598 -31.91 -16.55 -33.67
N TYR A 599 -31.40 -15.36 -33.32
CA TYR A 599 -31.89 -14.54 -32.21
C TYR A 599 -32.88 -13.44 -32.63
N ILE A 600 -33.21 -13.36 -33.93
CA ILE A 600 -34.31 -12.51 -34.47
C ILE A 600 -35.64 -13.28 -34.53
N LYS A 601 -35.60 -14.63 -34.52
CA LYS A 601 -36.77 -15.52 -34.71
C LYS A 601 -37.38 -16.10 -33.42
N LEU A 602 -37.32 -15.37 -32.30
CA LEU A 602 -37.92 -15.76 -31.01
C LEU A 602 -38.87 -14.69 -30.46
#